data_AF-A0A9W3K1T1-F1
#
_entry.id   AF-A0A9W3K1T1-F1
#
_cell.length_a   1.000
_cell.length_b   1.000
_cell.length_c   1.000
_cell.angle_alpha   90.00
_cell.angle_beta   90.00
_cell.angle_gamma   90.00
#
_symmetry.space_group_name_H-M   'P 1'
#
loop_
_entity.id
_entity.type
_entity.pdbx_description
1 polymer ?
#
loop_
_entity_poly.entity_id
_entity_poly.type
_entity_poly.pdbx_seq_one_letter_code
_entity_poly.pdbx_strand_id
1 'polypeptide(L)'
;MSERNSYRLTALGRTYDVRRVFLNKKPDFTEDVSRPSGGDASSDSAKSRPTYRRPLLLPTSPFEVEKMDREGVLEKASWVTDTLLLTVDDLPVSRAETLKDLRAKALAEFEGSELSKQQKYDHHTRKRFGKSHNDLVAELREAVVERFKVAFDGILYVMPMESWRQSGAREVVRGYEIAASRQVINEMLQLAGSGHVHSQYLAALLLCFTQRGLTKRSVELLLRAHENAHPQALEALGRLLLAQGEHVGAMQAALLAMQGGYPDAKHTIDEVQRSMTMTVVMTQGGPVPAFMVVLHGLDDKYQALARTYFPDWFPSEADRAAAFFSRFTKGDSHV
;
A
#
# COMPACT_ATOMS: atom_id res chain seq x y z
N MET A 1 -11.38 -22.17 -1.56
CA MET A 1 -11.15 -20.82 -0.99
C MET A 1 -12.10 -19.87 -1.70
N SER A 2 -12.96 -19.14 -0.99
CA SER A 2 -14.11 -18.48 -1.63
C SER A 2 -13.71 -17.21 -2.39
N GLU A 3 -14.26 -17.04 -3.61
CA GLU A 3 -14.15 -15.85 -4.47
C GLU A 3 -14.70 -14.55 -3.85
N ARG A 4 -15.17 -14.61 -2.59
CA ARG A 4 -15.72 -13.47 -1.84
C ARG A 4 -14.66 -12.52 -1.30
N ASN A 5 -13.38 -12.94 -1.24
CA ASN A 5 -12.29 -12.15 -0.65
C ASN A 5 -11.25 -11.64 -1.67
N SER A 6 -11.51 -11.76 -2.96
CA SER A 6 -10.65 -11.22 -4.03
C SER A 6 -11.36 -10.18 -4.89
N TYR A 7 -10.57 -9.26 -5.42
CA TYR A 7 -10.95 -8.16 -6.30
C TYR A 7 -10.09 -8.19 -7.56
N ARG A 8 -10.60 -7.66 -8.66
CA ARG A 8 -9.86 -7.56 -9.93
C ARG A 8 -9.34 -6.15 -10.13
N LEU A 9 -8.05 -5.95 -9.94
CA LEU A 9 -7.40 -4.66 -10.17
C LEU A 9 -6.83 -4.63 -11.59
N THR A 10 -7.12 -3.56 -12.33
CA THR A 10 -6.57 -3.33 -13.66
C THR A 10 -5.39 -2.38 -13.58
N ALA A 11 -4.25 -2.77 -14.15
CA ALA A 11 -3.06 -1.95 -14.22
C ALA A 11 -2.29 -2.27 -15.51
N LEU A 12 -1.89 -1.24 -16.26
CA LEU A 12 -1.11 -1.39 -17.50
C LEU A 12 -1.81 -2.32 -18.51
N GLY A 13 -3.13 -2.18 -18.65
CA GLY A 13 -3.97 -3.03 -19.50
C GLY A 13 -4.07 -4.50 -19.09
N ARG A 14 -3.65 -4.87 -17.88
CA ARG A 14 -3.73 -6.25 -17.34
C ARG A 14 -4.60 -6.29 -16.10
N THR A 15 -5.25 -7.43 -15.88
CA THR A 15 -6.03 -7.69 -14.68
C THR A 15 -5.24 -8.54 -13.69
N TYR A 16 -5.29 -8.16 -12.42
CA TYR A 16 -4.64 -8.81 -11.30
C TYR A 16 -5.69 -9.20 -10.26
N ASP A 17 -5.60 -10.42 -9.74
CA ASP A 17 -6.43 -10.85 -8.61
C ASP A 17 -5.78 -10.37 -7.31
N VAL A 18 -6.44 -9.44 -6.63
CA VAL A 18 -5.95 -8.80 -5.41
C VAL A 18 -6.80 -9.26 -4.24
N ARG A 19 -6.17 -9.79 -3.20
CA ARG A 19 -6.86 -10.20 -1.97
C ARG A 19 -7.22 -8.99 -1.12
N ARG A 20 -8.35 -9.09 -0.43
CA ARG A 20 -8.70 -8.15 0.64
C ARG A 20 -7.75 -8.36 1.81
N VAL A 21 -6.99 -7.32 2.15
CA VAL A 21 -6.10 -7.27 3.31
C VAL A 21 -6.52 -6.08 4.16
N PHE A 22 -6.66 -6.30 5.46
CA PHE A 22 -6.92 -5.24 6.42
C PHE A 22 -5.64 -4.92 7.18
N LEU A 23 -5.43 -3.63 7.41
CA LEU A 23 -4.26 -3.18 8.15
C LEU A 23 -4.34 -3.62 9.61
N ASN A 24 -3.16 -3.97 10.13
CA ASN A 24 -3.01 -4.34 11.53
C ASN A 24 -3.28 -3.12 12.41
N LYS A 25 -4.26 -3.24 13.32
CA LYS A 25 -4.65 -2.18 14.27
C LYS A 25 -3.93 -2.28 15.62
N LYS A 26 -2.92 -3.14 15.73
CA LYS A 26 -2.14 -3.28 16.96
C LYS A 26 -1.45 -1.96 17.30
N PRO A 27 -1.45 -1.55 18.59
CA PRO A 27 -0.82 -0.30 19.03
C PRO A 27 0.61 -0.13 18.54
N ASP A 28 1.38 -1.21 18.58
CA ASP A 28 2.81 -1.21 18.24
C ASP A 28 3.07 -1.01 16.74
N PHE A 29 2.03 -1.12 15.91
CA PHE A 29 2.09 -0.93 14.47
C PHE A 29 1.46 0.39 14.03
N THR A 30 0.86 1.16 14.94
CA THR A 30 0.02 2.30 14.57
C THR A 30 0.16 3.53 15.49
N GLU A 31 0.36 4.72 14.93
CA GLU A 31 0.32 6.03 15.59
C GLU A 31 -1.09 6.40 16.06
N ASP A 32 -1.23 6.95 17.27
CA ASP A 32 -2.49 7.57 17.71
C ASP A 32 -2.61 8.98 17.12
N VAL A 33 -3.48 9.15 16.12
CA VAL A 33 -3.64 10.43 15.37
C VAL A 33 -4.34 11.53 16.21
N SER A 34 -4.57 11.32 17.51
CA SER A 34 -5.45 12.18 18.33
C SER A 34 -4.77 13.03 19.39
N ARG A 35 -3.47 13.27 19.31
CA ARG A 35 -2.85 14.32 20.12
C ARG A 35 -1.91 15.18 19.27
N PRO A 36 -2.32 16.40 18.87
CA PRO A 36 -1.32 17.45 18.75
C PRO A 36 -0.71 17.63 20.15
N SER A 37 0.58 17.39 20.26
CA SER A 37 1.41 17.68 21.43
C SER A 37 1.54 19.20 21.59
N GLY A 38 0.46 19.85 21.99
CA GLY A 38 0.44 21.29 22.26
C GLY A 38 -0.97 21.77 22.59
N GLY A 39 -1.18 22.17 23.85
CA GLY A 39 -2.37 22.90 24.27
C GLY A 39 -3.24 22.18 25.30
N ASP A 40 -2.97 22.50 26.56
CA ASP A 40 -3.86 22.55 27.73
C ASP A 40 -4.96 21.50 27.95
N ALA A 41 -4.83 20.88 29.12
CA ALA A 41 -5.88 20.13 29.78
C ALA A 41 -7.10 21.02 30.05
N SER A 42 -8.20 20.78 29.35
CA SER A 42 -9.53 20.71 29.98
C SER A 42 -10.60 20.13 29.06
N SER A 43 -11.55 19.46 29.70
CA SER A 43 -12.90 19.07 29.27
C SER A 43 -13.11 17.56 29.04
N ASP A 44 -13.55 16.95 30.15
CA ASP A 44 -14.40 15.77 30.19
C ASP A 44 -15.68 16.01 29.37
N SER A 45 -15.73 15.58 28.12
CA SER A 45 -16.96 15.18 27.39
C SER A 45 -16.67 14.90 25.91
N ALA A 46 -15.88 13.87 25.63
CA ALA A 46 -15.88 13.28 24.28
C ALA A 46 -15.97 11.76 24.44
N LYS A 47 -17.17 11.21 24.22
CA LYS A 47 -17.34 9.80 23.88
C LYS A 47 -16.36 9.51 22.76
N SER A 48 -15.29 8.75 23.08
CA SER A 48 -14.14 8.54 22.21
C SER A 48 -14.62 8.02 20.86
N ARG A 49 -14.59 8.88 19.83
CA ARG A 49 -14.59 8.40 18.45
C ARG A 49 -13.46 7.38 18.34
N PRO A 50 -13.63 6.24 17.64
CA PRO A 50 -12.55 5.29 17.45
C PRO A 50 -11.40 6.05 16.79
N THR A 51 -10.35 6.27 17.57
CA THR A 51 -9.13 6.93 17.18
C THR A 51 -8.56 6.12 16.02
N TYR A 52 -8.65 6.66 14.80
CA TYR A 52 -8.01 6.03 13.67
C TYR A 52 -6.50 6.05 13.96
N ARG A 53 -5.88 4.88 13.97
CA ARG A 53 -4.44 4.79 14.17
C ARG A 53 -3.74 4.56 12.84
N ARG A 54 -2.86 5.48 12.46
CA ARG A 54 -2.09 5.42 11.20
C ARG A 54 -0.99 4.38 11.36
N PRO A 55 -0.79 3.47 10.40
CA PRO A 55 0.35 2.58 10.42
C PRO A 55 1.66 3.36 10.50
N LEU A 56 2.50 2.98 11.43
CA LEU A 56 3.78 3.62 11.71
C LEU A 56 4.81 3.11 10.70
N LEU A 57 5.07 3.89 9.65
CA LEU A 57 5.95 3.53 8.54
C LEU A 57 7.07 4.53 8.37
N LEU A 58 8.17 4.11 7.73
CA LEU A 58 9.22 5.03 7.35
C LEU A 58 8.66 6.16 6.46
N PRO A 59 9.09 7.40 6.71
CA PRO A 59 8.65 8.57 5.97
C PRO A 59 8.96 8.42 4.48
N THR A 60 8.12 9.00 3.65
CA THR A 60 8.27 9.01 2.19
C THR A 60 8.86 10.33 1.67
N SER A 61 9.02 11.32 2.55
CA SER A 61 9.67 12.59 2.19
C SER A 61 10.55 13.13 3.33
N PRO A 62 11.54 14.01 3.02
CA PRO A 62 12.36 14.65 4.05
C PRO A 62 11.56 15.44 5.08
N PHE A 63 10.45 16.06 4.66
CA PHE A 63 9.55 16.77 5.56
C PHE A 63 8.86 15.83 6.54
N GLU A 64 8.49 14.63 6.09
CA GLU A 64 7.95 13.60 6.99
C GLU A 64 9.02 13.07 7.94
N VAL A 65 10.28 12.90 7.48
CA VAL A 65 11.40 12.54 8.37
C VAL A 65 11.52 13.56 9.50
N GLU A 66 11.62 14.84 9.16
CA GLU A 66 11.77 15.92 10.14
C GLU A 66 10.57 16.02 11.08
N LYS A 67 9.35 15.85 10.54
CA LYS A 67 8.12 15.82 11.34
C LYS A 67 8.12 14.64 12.32
N MET A 68 8.43 13.43 11.84
CA MET A 68 8.44 12.21 12.64
C MET A 68 9.53 12.21 13.70
N ASP A 69 10.68 12.80 13.40
CA ASP A 69 11.77 13.00 14.36
C ASP A 69 11.34 13.96 15.48
N ARG A 70 10.76 15.12 15.11
CA ARG A 70 10.19 16.07 16.08
C ARG A 70 9.07 15.47 16.93
N GLU A 71 8.27 14.58 16.36
CA GLU A 71 7.17 13.88 17.03
C GLU A 71 7.65 12.66 17.86
N GLY A 72 8.94 12.30 17.79
CA GLY A 72 9.51 11.18 18.54
C GLY A 72 8.99 9.80 18.10
N VAL A 73 8.55 9.68 16.86
CA VAL A 73 7.93 8.46 16.30
C VAL A 73 8.84 7.74 15.29
N LEU A 74 9.92 8.38 14.84
CA LEU A 74 10.82 7.83 13.81
C LEU A 74 11.49 6.50 14.23
N GLU A 75 11.98 6.39 15.47
CA GLU A 75 12.62 5.17 15.98
C GLU A 75 11.65 3.98 15.99
N LYS A 76 10.42 4.24 16.44
CA LYS A 76 9.36 3.21 16.46
C LYS A 76 9.00 2.79 15.02
N ALA A 77 8.99 3.71 14.06
CA ALA A 77 8.71 3.43 12.66
C ALA A 77 9.81 2.58 12.00
N SER A 78 11.06 2.85 12.35
CA SER A 78 12.20 1.98 11.99
C SER A 78 11.97 0.58 12.55
N TRP A 79 11.64 0.44 13.84
CA TRP A 79 11.43 -0.87 14.45
C TRP A 79 10.31 -1.69 13.78
N VAL A 80 9.18 -1.06 13.45
CA VAL A 80 8.07 -1.72 12.75
C VAL A 80 8.52 -2.24 11.38
N THR A 81 9.29 -1.42 10.67
CA THR A 81 9.81 -1.75 9.34
C THR A 81 10.82 -2.89 9.42
N ASP A 82 11.75 -2.82 10.36
CA ASP A 82 12.83 -3.78 10.54
C ASP A 82 12.30 -5.12 11.06
N THR A 83 11.31 -5.10 11.96
CA THR A 83 10.97 -6.30 12.74
C THR A 83 9.64 -6.94 12.33
N LEU A 84 8.61 -6.14 12.03
CA LEU A 84 7.24 -6.64 11.82
C LEU A 84 6.89 -6.83 10.34
N LEU A 85 7.62 -6.20 9.42
CA LEU A 85 7.39 -6.23 7.98
C LEU A 85 8.32 -7.21 7.27
N LEU A 86 8.46 -8.42 7.83
CA LEU A 86 9.28 -9.49 7.28
C LEU A 86 8.51 -10.82 7.20
N THR A 87 8.34 -11.34 6.00
CA THR A 87 7.73 -12.66 5.77
C THR A 87 8.75 -13.76 6.08
N VAL A 88 8.72 -14.24 7.33
CA VAL A 88 9.69 -15.22 7.88
C VAL A 88 9.80 -16.50 7.04
N ASP A 89 8.72 -16.95 6.39
CA ASP A 89 8.71 -18.15 5.56
C ASP A 89 9.58 -18.03 4.29
N ASP A 90 9.72 -16.81 3.75
CA ASP A 90 10.46 -16.55 2.52
C ASP A 90 11.95 -16.27 2.77
N LEU A 91 12.39 -16.32 4.03
CA LEU A 91 13.79 -16.11 4.39
C LEU A 91 14.69 -17.19 3.77
N PRO A 92 15.74 -16.81 3.03
CA PRO A 92 16.66 -17.77 2.42
C PRO A 92 17.55 -18.40 3.49
N VAL A 93 17.50 -19.72 3.62
CA VAL A 93 18.42 -20.49 4.47
C VAL A 93 19.67 -20.89 3.68
N SER A 94 19.51 -21.08 2.37
CA SER A 94 20.60 -21.30 1.43
C SER A 94 20.24 -20.70 0.07
N ARG A 95 21.16 -20.78 -0.91
CA ARG A 95 20.90 -20.27 -2.27
C ARG A 95 19.71 -20.94 -2.98
N ALA A 96 19.28 -22.11 -2.52
CA ALA A 96 18.23 -22.90 -3.17
C ALA A 96 17.05 -23.25 -2.26
N GLU A 97 17.03 -22.75 -1.02
CA GLU A 97 16.07 -23.18 -0.01
C GLU A 97 15.65 -22.04 0.90
N THR A 98 14.34 -21.89 1.08
CA THR A 98 13.72 -20.95 2.02
C THR A 98 13.45 -21.61 3.38
N LEU A 99 13.09 -20.81 4.38
CA LEU A 99 12.70 -21.33 5.69
C LEU A 99 11.43 -22.20 5.59
N LYS A 100 10.51 -21.85 4.69
CA LYS A 100 9.35 -22.68 4.36
C LYS A 100 9.75 -24.07 3.86
N ASP A 101 10.71 -24.13 2.93
CA ASP A 101 11.20 -25.40 2.39
C ASP A 101 11.88 -26.24 3.48
N LEU A 102 12.67 -25.60 4.34
CA LEU A 102 13.31 -26.23 5.49
C LEU A 102 12.26 -26.80 6.46
N ARG A 103 11.20 -26.03 6.77
CA ARG A 103 10.10 -26.48 7.63
C ARG A 103 9.36 -27.67 7.01
N ALA A 104 9.11 -27.64 5.70
CA ALA A 104 8.48 -28.75 4.99
C ALA A 104 9.32 -30.03 5.05
N LYS A 105 10.64 -29.93 4.84
CA LYS A 105 11.57 -31.08 4.96
C LYS A 105 11.64 -31.62 6.38
N ALA A 106 11.66 -30.74 7.38
CA ALA A 106 11.63 -31.15 8.77
C ALA A 106 10.33 -31.91 9.12
N LEU A 107 9.18 -31.49 8.59
CA LEU A 107 7.92 -32.22 8.80
C LEU A 107 7.92 -33.60 8.14
N ALA A 108 8.49 -33.70 6.94
CA ALA A 108 8.59 -34.96 6.19
C ALA A 108 9.59 -35.95 6.85
N GLU A 109 10.73 -35.47 7.34
CA GLU A 109 11.73 -36.34 7.99
C GLU A 109 11.20 -36.99 9.28
N PHE A 110 10.35 -36.26 10.02
CA PHE A 110 9.76 -36.72 11.27
C PHE A 110 8.27 -37.08 11.12
N GLU A 111 7.85 -37.51 9.94
CA GLU A 111 6.50 -38.00 9.71
C GLU A 111 6.23 -39.24 10.57
N GLY A 112 5.07 -39.30 11.26
CA GLY A 112 4.73 -40.39 12.19
C GLY A 112 5.37 -40.31 13.59
N SER A 113 6.28 -39.37 13.86
CA SER A 113 6.82 -39.18 15.21
C SER A 113 5.83 -38.44 16.13
N GLU A 114 5.82 -38.77 17.43
CA GLU A 114 5.05 -38.04 18.47
C GLU A 114 5.58 -36.63 18.78
N LEU A 115 6.69 -36.21 18.18
CA LEU A 115 7.26 -34.88 18.37
C LEU A 115 6.28 -33.78 17.90
N SER A 116 6.22 -32.68 18.64
CA SER A 116 5.51 -31.48 18.21
C SER A 116 6.18 -30.84 16.99
N LYS A 117 5.45 -30.01 16.22
CA LYS A 117 5.98 -29.33 15.03
C LYS A 117 7.26 -28.53 15.31
N GLN A 118 7.29 -27.81 16.43
CA GLN A 118 8.46 -27.02 16.81
C GLN A 118 9.67 -27.90 17.12
N GLN A 119 9.46 -29.01 17.82
CA GLN A 119 10.52 -29.98 18.09
C GLN A 119 11.07 -30.62 16.80
N LYS A 120 10.20 -30.90 15.82
CA LYS A 120 10.65 -31.39 14.50
C LYS A 120 11.54 -30.35 13.81
N TYR A 121 11.17 -29.08 13.85
CA TYR A 121 11.99 -27.99 13.31
C TYR A 121 13.33 -27.86 14.03
N ASP A 122 13.33 -27.89 15.37
CA ASP A 122 14.55 -27.79 16.17
C ASP A 122 15.48 -28.98 15.95
N HIS A 123 14.96 -30.21 15.89
CA HIS A 123 15.77 -31.39 15.62
C HIS A 123 16.41 -31.33 14.22
N HIS A 124 15.62 -30.98 13.20
CA HIS A 124 16.12 -30.86 11.83
C HIS A 124 17.19 -29.77 11.70
N THR A 125 16.94 -28.59 12.28
CA THR A 125 17.87 -27.45 12.24
C THR A 125 19.15 -27.73 13.03
N ARG A 126 19.05 -28.35 14.22
CA ARG A 126 20.24 -28.74 15.00
C ARG A 126 21.08 -29.76 14.25
N LYS A 127 20.45 -30.77 13.63
CA LYS A 127 21.15 -31.78 12.83
C LYS A 127 21.92 -31.18 11.66
N ARG A 128 21.37 -30.16 11.01
CA ARG A 128 21.92 -29.59 9.77
C ARG A 128 22.82 -28.37 9.96
N PHE A 129 22.51 -27.53 10.94
CA PHE A 129 23.18 -26.23 11.16
C PHE A 129 23.81 -26.11 12.55
N GLY A 130 23.63 -27.10 13.43
CA GLY A 130 24.19 -27.07 14.78
C GLY A 130 23.52 -26.07 15.74
N LYS A 131 22.39 -25.47 15.34
CA LYS A 131 21.67 -24.42 16.10
C LYS A 131 20.18 -24.74 16.21
N SER A 132 19.48 -24.12 17.17
CA SER A 132 18.02 -24.27 17.26
C SER A 132 17.31 -23.57 16.08
N HIS A 133 16.06 -23.92 15.83
CA HIS A 133 15.27 -23.28 14.78
C HIS A 133 15.06 -21.80 15.08
N ASN A 134 14.82 -21.46 16.34
CA ASN A 134 14.60 -20.08 16.76
C ASN A 134 15.86 -19.23 16.57
N ASP A 135 17.03 -19.76 16.93
CA ASP A 135 18.30 -19.04 16.76
C ASP A 135 18.59 -18.81 15.27
N LEU A 136 18.40 -19.84 14.43
CA LEU A 136 18.57 -19.72 12.99
C LEU A 136 17.63 -18.65 12.40
N VAL A 137 16.36 -18.64 12.82
CA VAL A 137 15.40 -17.62 12.35
C VAL A 137 15.81 -16.23 12.81
N ALA A 138 16.26 -16.06 14.06
CA ALA A 138 16.71 -14.78 14.56
C ALA A 138 17.92 -14.24 13.76
N GLU A 139 18.92 -15.09 13.51
CA GLU A 139 20.11 -14.72 12.73
C GLU A 139 19.75 -14.33 11.29
N LEU A 140 18.85 -15.08 10.63
CA LEU A 140 18.40 -14.77 9.28
C LEU A 140 17.64 -13.44 9.22
N ARG A 141 16.83 -13.15 10.24
CA ARG A 141 16.10 -11.87 10.33
C ARG A 141 17.07 -10.71 10.52
N GLU A 142 17.99 -10.82 11.47
CA GLU A 142 18.99 -9.78 11.74
C GLU A 142 19.84 -9.49 10.49
N ALA A 143 20.29 -10.53 9.79
CA ALA A 143 21.03 -10.38 8.55
C ALA A 143 20.25 -9.63 7.45
N VAL A 144 18.94 -9.86 7.33
CA VAL A 144 18.08 -9.13 6.38
C VAL A 144 17.89 -7.68 6.81
N VAL A 145 17.69 -7.43 8.10
CA VAL A 145 17.50 -6.08 8.66
C VAL A 145 18.74 -5.22 8.47
N GLU A 146 19.92 -5.73 8.79
CA GLU A 146 21.17 -4.96 8.64
C GLU A 146 21.45 -4.63 7.17
N ARG A 147 21.21 -5.58 6.26
CA ARG A 147 21.28 -5.31 4.82
C ARG A 147 20.27 -4.26 4.37
N PHE A 148 19.05 -4.31 4.90
CA PHE A 148 18.02 -3.33 4.62
C PHE A 148 18.43 -1.93 5.07
N LYS A 149 18.92 -1.75 6.31
CA LYS A 149 19.39 -0.45 6.81
C LYS A 149 20.47 0.16 5.91
N VAL A 150 21.50 -0.63 5.59
CA VAL A 150 22.58 -0.19 4.70
C VAL A 150 22.06 0.22 3.32
N ALA A 151 21.11 -0.54 2.76
CA ALA A 151 20.50 -0.20 1.48
C ALA A 151 19.60 1.05 1.59
N PHE A 152 18.87 1.19 2.69
CA PHE A 152 17.94 2.29 2.94
C PHE A 152 18.69 3.62 3.05
N ASP A 153 19.83 3.66 3.72
CA ASP A 153 20.71 4.83 3.82
C ASP A 153 21.21 5.32 2.45
N GLY A 154 21.24 4.43 1.45
CA GLY A 154 21.59 4.75 0.07
C GLY A 154 20.45 5.32 -0.78
N ILE A 155 19.25 5.50 -0.20
CA ILE A 155 18.08 6.08 -0.89
C ILE A 155 18.06 7.60 -0.71
N LEU A 156 17.88 8.31 -1.81
CA LEU A 156 17.77 9.75 -1.87
C LEU A 156 16.34 10.14 -2.23
N TYR A 157 15.79 11.10 -1.49
CA TYR A 157 14.53 11.73 -1.87
C TYR A 157 14.76 12.70 -3.01
N VAL A 158 13.92 12.61 -4.04
CA VAL A 158 14.01 13.51 -5.18
C VAL A 158 13.08 14.68 -4.95
N MET A 159 13.64 15.88 -5.07
CA MET A 159 12.82 17.09 -4.95
C MET A 159 11.84 17.17 -6.12
N PRO A 160 10.59 17.64 -5.91
CA PRO A 160 9.61 17.73 -7.00
C PRO A 160 10.15 18.46 -8.22
N MET A 161 10.95 19.52 -8.03
CA MET A 161 11.53 20.31 -9.13
C MET A 161 12.46 19.50 -10.04
N GLU A 162 13.11 18.47 -9.50
CA GLU A 162 14.06 17.60 -10.20
C GLU A 162 13.39 16.38 -10.85
N SER A 163 12.09 16.20 -10.63
CA SER A 163 11.33 15.11 -11.24
C SER A 163 11.27 15.27 -12.77
N TRP A 164 11.55 14.18 -13.48
CA TRP A 164 11.40 14.11 -14.94
C TRP A 164 9.93 14.04 -15.38
N ARG A 165 8.98 13.88 -14.45
CA ARG A 165 7.54 13.81 -14.76
C ARG A 165 6.99 15.19 -15.12
N GLN A 166 5.97 15.19 -15.98
CA GLN A 166 5.19 16.39 -16.29
C GLN A 166 4.48 16.94 -15.05
N SER A 167 4.19 18.24 -15.03
CA SER A 167 3.67 18.96 -13.85
C SER A 167 2.44 18.30 -13.21
N GLY A 168 1.43 17.90 -14.01
CA GLY A 168 0.23 17.25 -13.47
C GLY A 168 0.52 15.87 -12.86
N ALA A 169 1.39 15.08 -13.47
CA ALA A 169 1.80 13.78 -12.93
C ALA A 169 2.65 13.93 -11.65
N ARG A 170 3.47 14.98 -11.58
CA ARG A 170 4.33 15.30 -10.43
C ARG A 170 3.53 15.65 -9.18
N GLU A 171 2.46 16.43 -9.32
CA GLU A 171 1.55 16.74 -8.21
C GLU A 171 0.90 15.46 -7.66
N VAL A 172 0.47 14.57 -8.56
CA VAL A 172 -0.14 13.29 -8.19
C VAL A 172 0.84 12.39 -7.46
N VAL A 173 2.13 12.29 -7.82
CA VAL A 173 3.07 11.35 -7.15
C VAL A 173 3.97 11.99 -6.10
N ARG A 174 3.68 13.23 -5.68
CA ARG A 174 4.48 13.94 -4.69
C ARG A 174 4.68 13.09 -3.42
N GLY A 175 5.93 12.89 -3.03
CA GLY A 175 6.32 12.05 -1.89
C GLY A 175 6.70 10.62 -2.26
N TYR A 176 6.46 10.13 -3.48
CA TYR A 176 6.86 8.78 -3.90
C TYR A 176 8.12 8.75 -4.77
N GLU A 177 8.76 9.90 -4.95
CA GLU A 177 9.91 10.05 -5.83
C GLU A 177 11.20 9.87 -5.04
N ILE A 178 11.75 8.66 -5.16
CA ILE A 178 13.02 8.27 -4.56
C ILE A 178 13.97 7.76 -5.63
N ALA A 179 15.26 8.04 -5.46
CA ALA A 179 16.33 7.61 -6.33
C ALA A 179 17.42 6.90 -5.52
N ALA A 180 18.14 5.98 -6.14
CA ALA A 180 19.26 5.31 -5.51
C ALA A 180 20.25 4.81 -6.57
N SER A 181 21.45 4.43 -6.14
CA SER A 181 22.42 3.78 -7.02
C SER A 181 21.92 2.42 -7.49
N ARG A 182 22.43 1.93 -8.64
CA ARG A 182 22.03 0.60 -9.17
C ARG A 182 22.31 -0.53 -8.18
N GLN A 183 23.37 -0.41 -7.37
CA GLN A 183 23.71 -1.37 -6.33
C GLN A 183 22.62 -1.43 -5.26
N VAL A 184 22.19 -0.26 -4.76
CA VAL A 184 21.10 -0.15 -3.76
C VAL A 184 19.79 -0.68 -4.32
N ILE A 185 19.45 -0.36 -5.58
CA ILE A 185 18.23 -0.88 -6.22
C ILE A 185 18.28 -2.42 -6.31
N ASN A 186 19.41 -2.99 -6.73
CA ASN A 186 19.57 -4.44 -6.81
C ASN A 186 19.45 -5.10 -5.43
N GLU A 187 20.02 -4.48 -4.40
CA GLU A 187 19.95 -4.95 -3.02
C GLU A 187 18.51 -4.92 -2.50
N MET A 188 17.78 -3.81 -2.69
CA MET A 188 16.36 -3.72 -2.34
C MET A 188 15.51 -4.77 -3.08
N LEU A 189 15.81 -5.08 -4.34
CA LEU A 189 15.13 -6.13 -5.08
C LEU A 189 15.42 -7.53 -4.53
N GLN A 190 16.63 -7.80 -4.04
CA GLN A 190 16.95 -9.07 -3.38
C GLN A 190 16.22 -9.19 -2.04
N LEU A 191 16.24 -8.14 -1.21
CA LEU A 191 15.53 -8.11 0.07
C LEU A 191 14.02 -8.26 -0.10
N ALA A 192 13.45 -7.61 -1.12
CA ALA A 192 12.05 -7.79 -1.50
C ALA A 192 11.73 -9.25 -1.89
N GLY A 193 12.66 -9.92 -2.57
CA GLY A 193 12.57 -11.34 -2.91
C GLY A 193 12.66 -12.28 -1.70
N SER A 194 13.34 -11.86 -0.64
CA SER A 194 13.44 -12.57 0.65
C SER A 194 12.27 -12.31 1.60
N GLY A 195 11.20 -11.67 1.12
CA GLY A 195 10.01 -11.40 1.92
C GLY A 195 10.07 -10.13 2.78
N HIS A 196 11.07 -9.25 2.62
CA HIS A 196 11.08 -7.97 3.32
C HIS A 196 10.06 -7.02 2.69
N VAL A 197 8.95 -6.78 3.40
CA VAL A 197 7.72 -6.17 2.86
C VAL A 197 7.94 -4.70 2.52
N HIS A 198 8.68 -3.97 3.35
CA HIS A 198 9.00 -2.58 3.05
C HIS A 198 9.99 -2.45 1.88
N SER A 199 10.90 -3.42 1.71
CA SER A 199 11.75 -3.47 0.51
C SER A 199 10.93 -3.78 -0.75
N GLN A 200 9.87 -4.59 -0.67
CA GLN A 200 8.95 -4.79 -1.81
C GLN A 200 8.35 -3.45 -2.25
N TYR A 201 7.89 -2.65 -1.30
CA TYR A 201 7.36 -1.32 -1.53
C TYR A 201 8.41 -0.35 -2.10
N LEU A 202 9.55 -0.15 -1.42
CA LEU A 202 10.60 0.78 -1.86
C LEU A 202 11.24 0.37 -3.19
N ALA A 203 11.50 -0.92 -3.40
CA ALA A 203 12.02 -1.42 -4.68
C ALA A 203 11.04 -1.14 -5.82
N ALA A 204 9.72 -1.23 -5.58
CA ALA A 204 8.73 -0.86 -6.57
C ALA A 204 8.80 0.64 -6.91
N LEU A 205 8.89 1.52 -5.91
CA LEU A 205 9.01 2.97 -6.12
C LEU A 205 10.29 3.32 -6.89
N LEU A 206 11.43 2.75 -6.50
CA LEU A 206 12.72 2.93 -7.18
C LEU A 206 12.66 2.49 -8.65
N LEU A 207 11.95 1.40 -8.95
CA LEU A 207 11.73 0.98 -10.35
C LEU A 207 10.82 1.94 -11.11
N CYS A 208 9.84 2.56 -10.43
CA CYS A 208 8.93 3.54 -11.02
C CYS A 208 9.61 4.89 -11.29
N PHE A 209 10.66 5.23 -10.53
CA PHE A 209 11.46 6.44 -10.71
C PHE A 209 12.54 6.25 -11.80
N THR A 210 12.17 5.59 -12.89
CA THR A 210 12.97 5.50 -14.13
C THR A 210 12.14 6.08 -15.28
N GLN A 211 12.75 6.47 -16.40
CA GLN A 211 12.02 6.99 -17.58
C GLN A 211 10.89 6.06 -18.09
N ARG A 212 10.89 4.79 -17.68
CA ARG A 212 9.84 3.81 -18.01
C ARG A 212 8.55 3.98 -17.20
N GLY A 213 8.57 4.78 -16.13
CA GLY A 213 7.43 4.94 -15.23
C GLY A 213 7.06 3.63 -14.53
N LEU A 214 5.77 3.42 -14.28
CA LEU A 214 5.25 2.19 -13.71
C LEU A 214 5.49 1.02 -14.69
N THR A 215 6.10 -0.06 -14.21
CA THR A 215 6.38 -1.27 -14.98
C THR A 215 5.58 -2.44 -14.42
N LYS A 216 5.44 -3.52 -15.20
CA LYS A 216 4.83 -4.77 -14.72
C LYS A 216 5.48 -5.25 -13.40
N ARG A 217 6.80 -5.17 -13.31
CA ARG A 217 7.56 -5.63 -12.14
C ARG A 217 7.28 -4.77 -10.90
N SER A 218 7.15 -3.45 -11.06
CA SER A 218 6.82 -2.58 -9.93
C SER A 218 5.38 -2.76 -9.46
N VAL A 219 4.43 -3.00 -10.37
CA VAL A 219 3.05 -3.39 -10.02
C VAL A 219 3.06 -4.67 -9.19
N GLU A 220 3.74 -5.72 -9.65
CA GLU A 220 3.82 -7.00 -8.93
C GLU A 220 4.43 -6.85 -7.53
N LEU A 221 5.45 -6.00 -7.37
CA LEU A 221 6.05 -5.72 -6.07
C LEU A 221 5.11 -4.95 -5.13
N LEU A 222 4.37 -3.95 -5.61
CA LEU A 222 3.37 -3.24 -4.81
C LEU A 222 2.22 -4.17 -4.40
N LEU A 223 1.76 -5.03 -5.30
CA LEU A 223 0.72 -6.01 -4.97
C LEU A 223 1.20 -7.03 -3.94
N ARG A 224 2.44 -7.52 -4.03
CA ARG A 224 3.04 -8.38 -3.00
C ARG A 224 3.19 -7.66 -1.66
N ALA A 225 3.61 -6.40 -1.68
CA ALA A 225 3.70 -5.59 -0.47
C ALA A 225 2.32 -5.48 0.21
N HIS A 226 1.27 -5.21 -0.58
CA HIS A 226 -0.12 -5.21 -0.09
C HIS A 226 -0.58 -6.56 0.46
N GLU A 227 -0.29 -7.66 -0.25
CA GLU A 227 -0.61 -9.02 0.23
C GLU A 227 0.05 -9.33 1.58
N ASN A 228 1.24 -8.76 1.81
CA ASN A 228 1.96 -8.82 3.07
C ASN A 228 1.62 -7.66 4.03
N ALA A 229 0.47 -7.02 3.83
CA ALA A 229 -0.09 -5.96 4.67
C ALA A 229 0.73 -4.67 4.76
N HIS A 230 1.49 -4.32 3.71
CA HIS A 230 2.11 -3.00 3.61
C HIS A 230 1.03 -1.91 3.47
N PRO A 231 0.99 -0.90 4.35
CA PRO A 231 -0.13 0.03 4.40
C PRO A 231 -0.30 0.98 3.24
N GLN A 232 0.81 1.44 2.68
CA GLN A 232 0.81 2.43 1.60
C GLN A 232 0.80 1.80 0.21
N ALA A 233 0.91 0.47 0.09
CA ALA A 233 1.24 -0.14 -1.19
C ALA A 233 0.14 0.07 -2.27
N LEU A 234 -1.13 -0.10 -1.89
CA LEU A 234 -2.25 0.13 -2.83
C LEU A 234 -2.49 1.61 -3.12
N GLU A 235 -2.29 2.49 -2.13
CA GLU A 235 -2.44 3.93 -2.37
C GLU A 235 -1.34 4.44 -3.32
N ALA A 236 -0.09 4.02 -3.10
CA ALA A 236 1.02 4.35 -3.98
C ALA A 236 0.80 3.81 -5.40
N LEU A 237 0.30 2.57 -5.53
CA LEU A 237 -0.11 2.02 -6.82
C LEU A 237 -1.18 2.89 -7.49
N GLY A 238 -2.18 3.33 -6.73
CA GLY A 238 -3.24 4.20 -7.22
C GLY A 238 -2.72 5.53 -7.77
N ARG A 239 -1.83 6.20 -7.04
CA ARG A 239 -1.22 7.47 -7.47
C ARG A 239 -0.30 7.29 -8.67
N LEU A 240 0.48 6.21 -8.71
CA LEU A 240 1.35 5.90 -9.85
C LEU A 240 0.56 5.58 -11.13
N LEU A 241 -0.58 4.87 -11.01
CA LEU A 241 -1.51 4.63 -12.12
C LEU A 241 -2.16 5.93 -12.60
N LEU A 242 -2.64 6.77 -11.67
CA LEU A 242 -3.23 8.05 -12.00
C LEU A 242 -2.24 8.96 -12.75
N ALA A 243 -0.96 8.97 -12.34
CA ALA A 243 0.10 9.71 -13.02
C ALA A 243 0.41 9.21 -14.44
N GLN A 244 -0.07 8.02 -14.83
CA GLN A 244 -0.02 7.49 -16.19
C GLN A 244 -1.37 7.60 -16.93
N GLY A 245 -2.39 8.22 -16.33
CA GLY A 245 -3.74 8.33 -16.90
C GLY A 245 -4.58 7.05 -16.79
N GLU A 246 -4.16 6.07 -16.00
CA GLU A 246 -4.90 4.82 -15.76
C GLU A 246 -5.95 5.00 -14.65
N HIS A 247 -6.98 5.81 -14.95
CA HIS A 247 -7.95 6.27 -13.94
C HIS A 247 -8.80 5.16 -13.31
N VAL A 248 -9.21 4.14 -14.08
CA VAL A 248 -9.98 3.00 -13.57
C VAL A 248 -9.14 2.19 -12.58
N GLY A 249 -7.91 1.87 -12.95
CA GLY A 249 -6.96 1.17 -12.08
C GLY A 249 -6.64 1.96 -10.81
N ALA A 250 -6.44 3.28 -10.95
CA ALA A 250 -6.22 4.17 -9.82
C ALA A 250 -7.40 4.17 -8.83
N MET A 251 -8.62 4.28 -9.34
CA MET A 251 -9.85 4.22 -8.54
C MET A 251 -10.01 2.86 -7.83
N GLN A 252 -9.74 1.76 -8.54
CA GLN A 252 -9.77 0.41 -7.96
C GLN A 252 -8.75 0.25 -6.83
N ALA A 253 -7.51 0.70 -7.03
CA ALA A 253 -6.47 0.64 -6.00
C ALA A 253 -6.84 1.47 -4.77
N ALA A 254 -7.33 2.70 -4.97
CA ALA A 254 -7.70 3.61 -3.89
C ALA A 254 -8.92 3.11 -3.08
N LEU A 255 -9.96 2.61 -3.74
CA LEU A 255 -11.14 2.03 -3.06
C LEU A 255 -10.75 0.82 -2.21
N LEU A 256 -9.82 -0.02 -2.69
CA LEU A 256 -9.31 -1.14 -1.90
C LEU A 256 -8.47 -0.69 -0.71
N ALA A 257 -7.60 0.32 -0.90
CA ALA A 257 -6.83 0.89 0.20
C ALA A 257 -7.75 1.48 1.29
N MET A 258 -8.81 2.19 0.91
CA MET A 258 -9.83 2.69 1.84
C MET A 258 -10.54 1.55 2.56
N GLN A 259 -10.93 0.49 1.85
CA GLN A 259 -11.53 -0.70 2.45
C GLN A 259 -10.60 -1.43 3.43
N GLY A 260 -9.29 -1.44 3.13
CA GLY A 260 -8.23 -1.97 3.99
C GLY A 260 -7.97 -1.11 5.23
N GLY A 261 -8.53 0.12 5.26
CA GLY A 261 -8.42 1.05 6.37
C GLY A 261 -7.31 2.08 6.21
N TYR A 262 -6.90 2.43 5.00
CA TYR A 262 -5.96 3.53 4.73
C TYR A 262 -6.73 4.78 4.25
N PRO A 263 -6.99 5.80 5.11
CA PRO A 263 -7.87 6.92 4.82
C PRO A 263 -7.25 7.91 3.83
N ASP A 264 -5.93 7.99 3.77
CA ASP A 264 -5.22 8.90 2.86
C ASP A 264 -5.44 8.50 1.39
N ALA A 265 -5.89 7.26 1.12
CA ALA A 265 -6.33 6.83 -0.20
C ALA A 265 -7.51 7.64 -0.76
N LYS A 266 -8.29 8.32 0.10
CA LYS A 266 -9.33 9.27 -0.35
C LYS A 266 -8.73 10.40 -1.19
N HIS A 267 -7.52 10.85 -0.87
CA HIS A 267 -6.86 11.90 -1.65
C HIS A 267 -6.65 11.47 -3.12
N THR A 268 -6.29 10.20 -3.36
CA THR A 268 -6.16 9.67 -4.73
C THR A 268 -7.50 9.71 -5.48
N ILE A 269 -8.60 9.41 -4.79
CA ILE A 269 -9.95 9.50 -5.36
C ILE A 269 -10.30 10.93 -5.72
N ASP A 270 -10.04 11.88 -4.81
CA ASP A 270 -10.30 13.30 -5.04
C ASP A 270 -9.48 13.82 -6.24
N GLU A 271 -8.23 13.37 -6.40
CA GLU A 271 -7.40 13.69 -7.56
C GLU A 271 -7.91 13.05 -8.87
N VAL A 272 -8.42 11.80 -8.83
CA VAL A 272 -9.11 11.20 -9.99
C VAL A 272 -10.30 12.08 -10.40
N GLN A 273 -11.14 12.47 -9.44
CA GLN A 273 -12.28 13.35 -9.71
C GLN A 273 -11.85 14.67 -10.32
N ARG A 274 -10.88 15.34 -9.69
CA ARG A 274 -10.35 16.63 -10.12
C ARG A 274 -9.81 16.59 -11.55
N SER A 275 -9.07 15.52 -11.89
CA SER A 275 -8.53 15.32 -13.24
C SER A 275 -9.63 15.14 -14.31
N MET A 276 -10.85 14.82 -13.90
CA MET A 276 -11.98 14.49 -14.78
C MET A 276 -13.15 15.48 -14.71
N THR A 277 -13.16 16.43 -13.77
CA THR A 277 -14.31 17.31 -13.50
C THR A 277 -14.80 18.07 -14.72
N MET A 278 -13.88 18.51 -15.60
CA MET A 278 -14.22 19.31 -16.80
C MET A 278 -14.15 18.50 -18.09
N THR A 279 -13.90 17.20 -18.01
CA THR A 279 -13.71 16.35 -19.18
C THR A 279 -15.01 15.65 -19.53
N VAL A 280 -15.42 15.77 -20.79
CA VAL A 280 -16.61 15.10 -21.35
C VAL A 280 -16.16 14.13 -22.42
N VAL A 281 -16.72 12.91 -22.39
CA VAL A 281 -16.46 11.85 -23.36
C VAL A 281 -17.71 11.66 -24.21
N MET A 282 -17.52 11.65 -25.53
CA MET A 282 -18.61 11.34 -26.47
C MET A 282 -18.83 9.83 -26.51
N THR A 283 -20.01 9.39 -26.10
CA THR A 283 -20.45 7.99 -26.17
C THR A 283 -21.55 7.83 -27.22
N GLN A 284 -21.96 6.60 -27.52
CA GLN A 284 -23.09 6.34 -28.43
C GLN A 284 -24.41 6.95 -27.92
N GLY A 285 -24.54 7.15 -26.60
CA GLY A 285 -25.69 7.80 -25.96
C GLY A 285 -25.54 9.32 -25.79
N GLY A 286 -24.48 9.92 -26.35
CA GLY A 286 -24.19 11.36 -26.25
C GLY A 286 -23.03 11.70 -25.31
N PRO A 287 -22.84 12.99 -25.02
CA PRO A 287 -21.78 13.48 -24.13
C PRO A 287 -22.03 13.04 -22.67
N VAL A 288 -21.05 12.39 -22.07
CA VAL A 288 -21.09 11.92 -20.68
C VAL A 288 -19.85 12.44 -19.93
N PRO A 289 -19.97 12.92 -18.68
CA PRO A 289 -18.80 13.31 -17.88
C PRO A 289 -17.80 12.14 -17.75
N ALA A 290 -16.50 12.42 -17.94
CA ALA A 290 -15.45 11.40 -17.95
C ALA A 290 -15.41 10.59 -16.64
N PHE A 291 -15.71 11.24 -15.51
CA PHE A 291 -15.78 10.56 -14.21
C PHE A 291 -16.86 9.47 -14.18
N MET A 292 -18.01 9.68 -14.83
CA MET A 292 -19.06 8.67 -14.93
C MET A 292 -18.59 7.47 -15.77
N VAL A 293 -17.79 7.70 -16.81
CA VAL A 293 -17.19 6.62 -17.60
C VAL A 293 -16.27 5.76 -16.72
N VAL A 294 -15.48 6.36 -15.84
CA VAL A 294 -14.66 5.62 -14.87
C VAL A 294 -15.52 4.81 -13.91
N LEU A 295 -16.58 5.41 -13.35
CA LEU A 295 -17.49 4.70 -12.45
C LEU A 295 -18.17 3.50 -13.13
N HIS A 296 -18.57 3.65 -14.39
CA HIS A 296 -19.14 2.55 -15.19
C HIS A 296 -18.09 1.49 -15.58
N GLY A 297 -16.81 1.85 -15.62
CA GLY A 297 -15.70 0.92 -15.80
C GLY A 297 -15.37 0.07 -14.56
N LEU A 298 -15.97 0.37 -13.40
CA LEU A 298 -15.83 -0.43 -12.19
C LEU A 298 -16.78 -1.63 -12.22
N ASP A 299 -16.30 -2.79 -11.77
CA ASP A 299 -17.16 -3.96 -11.57
C ASP A 299 -18.14 -3.79 -10.39
N ASP A 300 -19.09 -4.70 -10.25
CA ASP A 300 -20.14 -4.63 -9.22
C ASP A 300 -19.58 -4.57 -7.79
N LYS A 301 -18.44 -5.22 -7.52
CA LYS A 301 -17.80 -5.21 -6.20
C LYS A 301 -17.22 -3.82 -5.90
N TYR A 302 -16.58 -3.19 -6.88
CA TYR A 302 -16.06 -1.84 -6.75
C TYR A 302 -17.16 -0.79 -6.70
N GLN A 303 -18.23 -0.94 -7.48
CA GLN A 303 -19.39 -0.05 -7.40
C GLN A 303 -20.06 -0.12 -6.02
N ALA A 304 -20.16 -1.31 -5.42
CA ALA A 304 -20.67 -1.46 -4.06
C ALA A 304 -19.77 -0.75 -3.03
N LEU A 305 -18.44 -0.81 -3.18
CA LEU A 305 -17.52 -0.05 -2.33
C LEU A 305 -17.68 1.45 -2.52
N ALA A 306 -17.73 1.91 -3.77
CA ALA A 306 -17.92 3.31 -4.10
C ALA A 306 -19.24 3.84 -3.50
N ARG A 307 -20.35 3.10 -3.61
CA ARG A 307 -21.62 3.46 -2.95
C ARG A 307 -21.54 3.55 -1.44
N THR A 308 -20.71 2.70 -0.82
CA THR A 308 -20.53 2.69 0.64
C THR A 308 -19.78 3.93 1.12
N TYR A 309 -18.72 4.32 0.42
CA TYR A 309 -17.87 5.45 0.80
C TYR A 309 -18.35 6.79 0.25
N PHE A 310 -19.04 6.78 -0.89
CA PHE A 310 -19.46 7.95 -1.67
C PHE A 310 -20.87 7.73 -2.23
N PRO A 311 -21.90 7.70 -1.37
CA PRO A 311 -23.28 7.50 -1.80
C PRO A 311 -23.76 8.57 -2.79
N ASP A 312 -23.25 9.80 -2.66
CA ASP A 312 -23.61 10.95 -3.51
C ASP A 312 -23.27 10.76 -5.00
N TRP A 313 -22.36 9.85 -5.33
CA TRP A 313 -22.04 9.54 -6.74
C TRP A 313 -23.11 8.69 -7.42
N PHE A 314 -24.01 8.08 -6.63
CA PHE A 314 -25.07 7.20 -7.11
C PHE A 314 -26.45 7.73 -6.69
N PRO A 315 -26.84 8.93 -7.17
CA PRO A 315 -28.11 9.52 -6.79
C PRO A 315 -29.29 8.66 -7.28
N SER A 316 -30.29 8.51 -6.42
CA SER A 316 -31.54 7.83 -6.78
C SER A 316 -32.28 8.60 -7.88
N GLU A 317 -33.27 7.96 -8.52
CA GLU A 317 -34.11 8.68 -9.49
C GLU A 317 -34.84 9.86 -8.85
N ALA A 318 -35.26 9.73 -7.59
CA ALA A 318 -35.87 10.81 -6.83
C ALA A 318 -34.89 11.97 -6.60
N ASP A 319 -33.62 11.68 -6.27
CA ASP A 319 -32.59 12.71 -6.09
C ASP A 319 -32.28 13.43 -7.41
N ARG A 320 -32.24 12.68 -8.53
CA ARG A 320 -32.06 13.26 -9.87
C ARG A 320 -33.24 14.13 -10.28
N ALA A 321 -34.46 13.68 -10.03
CA ALA A 321 -35.67 14.47 -10.29
C ALA A 321 -35.68 15.74 -9.44
N ALA A 322 -35.37 15.66 -8.14
CA ALA A 322 -35.28 16.81 -7.26
C ALA A 322 -34.18 17.80 -7.68
N ALA A 323 -33.01 17.31 -8.11
CA ALA A 323 -31.92 18.13 -8.65
C ALA A 323 -32.32 18.81 -9.98
N PHE A 324 -33.04 18.11 -10.84
CA PHE A 324 -33.57 18.66 -12.09
C PHE A 324 -34.59 19.77 -11.84
N PHE A 325 -35.59 19.50 -10.98
CA PHE A 325 -36.62 20.49 -10.63
C PHE A 325 -36.04 21.69 -9.86
N SER A 326 -35.08 21.49 -8.96
CA SER A 326 -34.42 22.61 -8.27
C SER A 326 -33.63 23.51 -9.23
N ARG A 327 -32.98 22.96 -10.27
CA ARG A 327 -32.34 23.77 -11.32
C ARG A 327 -33.35 24.55 -12.17
N PHE A 328 -34.50 23.96 -12.47
CA PHE A 328 -35.56 24.63 -13.23
C PHE A 328 -36.34 25.67 -12.41
N THR A 329 -36.48 25.47 -11.10
CA THR A 329 -37.26 26.36 -10.22
C THR A 329 -36.44 27.47 -9.59
N LYS A 330 -35.12 27.28 -9.39
CA LYS A 330 -34.23 28.33 -8.85
C LYS A 330 -33.68 29.31 -9.87
N GLY A 331 -33.95 29.12 -11.17
CA GLY A 331 -33.71 30.12 -12.22
C GLY A 331 -32.45 30.96 -12.03
N ASP A 332 -31.26 30.35 -12.02
CA ASP A 332 -30.02 31.12 -12.04
C ASP A 332 -29.53 31.30 -13.47
N SER A 333 -29.70 32.54 -13.92
CA SER A 333 -28.83 33.29 -14.82
C SER A 333 -27.40 32.75 -14.87
N HIS A 334 -27.05 32.10 -15.97
CA HIS A 334 -25.68 32.03 -16.45
C HIS A 334 -25.62 32.82 -17.78
N VAL A 335 -25.16 34.07 -17.66
CA VAL A 335 -24.43 34.78 -18.72
C VAL A 335 -22.96 34.56 -18.45
#